data_AF-A0A5P4S7H0-F1
#
_entry.id   AF-A0A5P4S7H0-F1
#
_cell.length_a   1.000
_cell.length_b   1.000
_cell.length_c   1.000
_cell.angle_alpha   90.00
_cell.angle_beta   90.00
_cell.angle_gamma   90.00
#
_symmetry.space_group_name_H-M   'P 1'
#
loop_
_entity.id
_entity.type
_entity.pdbx_description
1 polymer ?
#
loop_
_entity_poly.entity_id
_entity_poly.type
_entity_poly.pdbx_seq_one_letter_code
_entity_poly.pdbx_strand_id
1 'polypeptide(L)'
;MNIYSYRYPLLASIVVLIGAFFFSKILPFFYDLHFETMLLYTLDYFLVIATIFIFLTSNKSYQEVSIEYFSNINRLLTKTWLGWFFIGLIFIVVSFNVIPRIPLILSGVTREELVFEYGRSRAMMFCTAIILFMTASVLTSKSSLFIKGVFLYLFLLTVLYSLSRSDILSLIYLLLIFYSLKKIDLKTIVYLTLILIVVVVFSSAITIYQGRSVDIVSGIYNMSESLFKYSTFSMYLSEKVISDYSGDFEKIFFPFFGFLSERFLSVFANLDNPVGVQNSSYISDFVPLGYSNMLSANVVYPWWPWFVAIFGYSGLFIKFLYSTALLTIIYRLRLIFTTQYMLYVLIFVQFRKHPFLNNDSVYFFVSIIMLDLLFRRWLRKKND
;
A
#
# COMPACT_ATOMS: atom_id res chain seq x y z
N MET A 1 18.24 -17.43 -11.31
CA MET A 1 17.17 -16.45 -11.02
C MET A 1 17.66 -15.07 -11.41
N ASN A 2 16.88 -14.31 -12.17
CA ASN A 2 17.33 -13.01 -12.69
C ASN A 2 16.96 -11.93 -11.65
N ILE A 3 17.86 -11.55 -10.74
CA ILE A 3 17.64 -10.42 -9.79
C ILE A 3 17.13 -9.17 -10.54
N TYR A 4 17.58 -9.01 -11.78
CA TYR A 4 17.12 -8.01 -12.76
C TYR A 4 15.60 -7.97 -12.99
N SER A 5 14.86 -8.99 -12.61
CA SER A 5 13.39 -9.00 -12.70
C SER A 5 12.73 -7.92 -11.83
N TYR A 6 13.31 -7.61 -10.67
CA TYR A 6 12.82 -6.56 -9.75
C TYR A 6 13.43 -5.17 -10.02
N ARG A 7 14.24 -5.01 -11.09
CA ARG A 7 14.90 -3.73 -11.39
C ARG A 7 13.91 -2.58 -11.62
N TYR A 8 12.74 -2.84 -12.19
CA TYR A 8 11.76 -1.79 -12.49
C TYR A 8 11.01 -1.29 -11.24
N PRO A 9 10.47 -2.17 -10.37
CA PRO A 9 9.99 -1.73 -9.06
C PRO A 9 11.03 -0.93 -8.27
N LEU A 10 12.28 -1.41 -8.25
CA LEU A 10 13.37 -0.73 -7.56
C LEU A 10 13.67 0.63 -8.18
N LEU A 11 13.82 0.73 -9.51
CA LEU A 11 14.01 2.01 -10.20
C LEU A 11 12.87 2.99 -9.91
N ALA A 12 11.61 2.53 -9.96
CA ALA A 12 10.46 3.35 -9.63
C ALA A 12 10.54 3.89 -8.19
N SER A 13 10.97 3.06 -7.23
CA SER A 13 11.18 3.52 -5.85
C SER A 13 12.34 4.51 -5.70
N ILE A 14 13.42 4.37 -6.50
CA ILE A 14 14.51 5.36 -6.55
C ILE A 14 14.00 6.71 -7.06
N VAL A 15 13.17 6.71 -8.10
CA VAL A 15 12.57 7.95 -8.64
C VAL A 15 11.71 8.63 -7.58
N VAL A 16 10.92 7.87 -6.81
CA VAL A 16 10.14 8.42 -5.69
C VAL A 16 11.04 9.00 -4.61
N LEU A 17 12.14 8.32 -4.25
CA LEU A 17 13.12 8.80 -3.27
C LEU A 17 13.77 10.13 -3.70
N ILE A 18 14.31 10.17 -4.94
CA ILE A 18 14.95 11.37 -5.48
C ILE A 18 13.94 12.52 -5.57
N GLY A 19 12.72 12.23 -6.03
CA GLY A 19 11.66 13.23 -6.08
C GLY A 19 11.28 13.75 -4.69
N ALA A 20 11.24 12.90 -3.66
CA ALA A 20 10.99 13.37 -2.30
C ALA A 20 12.09 14.32 -1.79
N PHE A 21 13.38 14.03 -2.05
CA PHE A 21 14.47 14.94 -1.69
C PHE A 21 14.45 16.26 -2.48
N PHE A 22 14.05 16.22 -3.75
CA PHE A 22 13.89 17.44 -4.54
C PHE A 22 12.75 18.31 -4.00
N PHE A 23 11.59 17.70 -3.72
CA PHE A 23 10.43 18.42 -3.20
C PHE A 23 10.60 18.89 -1.76
N SER A 24 11.46 18.25 -0.95
CA SER A 24 11.80 18.74 0.39
C SER A 24 12.52 20.08 0.40
N LYS A 25 13.11 20.50 -0.74
CA LYS A 25 13.80 21.78 -0.89
C LYS A 25 12.99 22.85 -1.60
N ILE A 26 11.90 22.48 -2.27
CA ILE A 26 11.09 23.40 -3.07
C ILE A 26 9.81 23.80 -2.35
N LEU A 27 9.20 22.87 -1.62
CA LEU A 27 7.97 23.14 -0.91
C LEU A 27 8.25 24.01 0.34
N PRO A 28 7.34 24.95 0.68
CA PRO A 28 7.55 25.92 1.75
C PRO A 28 7.29 25.33 3.15
N PHE A 29 8.11 24.36 3.56
CA PHE A 29 8.11 23.81 4.92
C PHE A 29 8.59 24.84 5.96
N PHE A 30 8.22 24.65 7.23
CA PHE A 30 8.60 25.57 8.31
C PHE A 30 10.10 25.59 8.59
N TYR A 31 10.76 24.47 8.34
CA TYR A 31 12.18 24.27 8.59
C TYR A 31 12.76 23.31 7.55
N ASP A 32 14.08 23.36 7.39
CA ASP A 32 14.82 22.40 6.57
C ASP A 32 14.93 21.06 7.28
N LEU A 33 14.65 19.97 6.55
CA LEU A 33 14.83 18.61 7.04
C LEU A 33 16.27 18.37 7.54
N HIS A 34 16.43 17.75 8.72
CA HIS A 34 17.74 17.48 9.29
C HIS A 34 18.52 16.50 8.41
N PHE A 35 19.84 16.74 8.27
CA PHE A 35 20.72 15.88 7.48
C PHE A 35 20.72 14.44 7.99
N GLU A 36 20.68 14.26 9.30
CA GLU A 36 20.61 12.95 9.95
C GLU A 36 19.38 12.15 9.48
N THR A 37 18.20 12.78 9.45
CA THR A 37 16.96 12.18 8.95
C THR A 37 17.08 11.71 7.50
N MET A 38 17.67 12.54 6.64
CA MET A 38 17.92 12.18 5.23
C MET A 38 18.88 10.98 5.11
N LEU A 39 19.91 10.95 5.96
CA LEU A 39 20.89 9.85 5.99
C LEU A 39 20.24 8.55 6.47
N LEU A 40 19.46 8.58 7.55
CA LEU A 40 18.76 7.41 8.10
C LEU A 40 17.72 6.87 7.11
N TYR A 41 16.96 7.74 6.45
CA TYR A 41 16.01 7.36 5.41
C TYR A 41 16.72 6.68 4.24
N THR A 42 17.84 7.24 3.77
CA THR A 42 18.65 6.66 2.69
C THR A 42 19.26 5.32 3.09
N LEU A 43 19.73 5.19 4.34
CA LEU A 43 20.29 3.95 4.86
C LEU A 43 19.22 2.85 4.96
N ASP A 44 18.03 3.17 5.48
CA ASP A 44 16.89 2.26 5.49
C ASP A 44 16.54 1.78 4.07
N TYR A 45 16.57 2.68 3.10
CA TYR A 45 16.35 2.34 1.69
C TYR A 45 17.34 1.30 1.16
N PHE A 46 18.64 1.46 1.45
CA PHE A 46 19.65 0.47 1.06
C PHE A 46 19.48 -0.87 1.78
N LEU A 47 19.14 -0.86 3.07
CA LEU A 47 18.88 -2.08 3.84
C LEU A 47 17.66 -2.85 3.29
N VAL A 48 16.70 -2.16 2.72
CA VAL A 48 15.52 -2.75 2.11
C VAL A 48 15.86 -3.39 0.77
N ILE A 49 16.68 -2.73 -0.04
CA ILE A 49 17.25 -3.35 -1.24
C ILE A 49 18.02 -4.62 -0.85
N ALA A 50 18.83 -4.56 0.21
CA ALA A 50 19.56 -5.72 0.71
C ALA A 50 18.61 -6.84 1.17
N THR A 51 17.52 -6.51 1.88
CA THR A 51 16.47 -7.46 2.29
C THR A 51 15.89 -8.21 1.09
N ILE A 52 15.50 -7.47 0.05
CA ILE A 52 14.93 -8.04 -1.17
C ILE A 52 15.98 -8.90 -1.89
N PHE A 53 17.22 -8.44 -1.99
CA PHE A 53 18.31 -9.17 -2.62
C PHE A 53 18.58 -10.50 -1.91
N ILE A 54 18.71 -10.49 -0.58
CA ILE A 54 18.93 -11.68 0.24
C ILE A 54 17.75 -12.64 0.10
N PHE A 55 16.52 -12.14 0.15
CA PHE A 55 15.32 -12.97 -0.03
C PHE A 55 15.30 -13.67 -1.39
N LEU A 56 15.52 -12.93 -2.48
CA LEU A 56 15.47 -13.48 -3.84
C LEU A 56 16.63 -14.46 -4.10
N THR A 57 17.83 -14.18 -3.59
CA THR A 57 18.99 -15.08 -3.76
C THR A 57 18.85 -16.37 -2.94
N SER A 58 18.26 -16.28 -1.75
CA SER A 58 18.02 -17.42 -0.87
C SER A 58 16.86 -18.30 -1.34
N ASN A 59 15.85 -17.72 -2.00
CA ASN A 59 14.63 -18.42 -2.43
C ASN A 59 14.55 -18.50 -3.96
N LYS A 60 15.49 -19.23 -4.59
CA LYS A 60 15.62 -19.29 -6.06
C LYS A 60 14.36 -19.75 -6.81
N SER A 61 13.53 -20.59 -6.19
CA SER A 61 12.27 -21.11 -6.76
C SER A 61 11.08 -20.16 -6.58
N TYR A 62 11.25 -19.03 -5.89
CA TYR A 62 10.16 -18.10 -5.58
C TYR A 62 9.39 -17.64 -6.82
N GLN A 63 10.08 -17.30 -7.91
CA GLN A 63 9.44 -16.88 -9.15
C GLN A 63 8.60 -17.98 -9.78
N GLU A 64 9.17 -19.18 -9.90
CA GLU A 64 8.49 -20.33 -10.52
C GLU A 64 7.23 -20.71 -9.72
N VAL A 65 7.37 -20.81 -8.39
CA VAL A 65 6.26 -21.10 -7.47
C VAL A 65 5.17 -20.03 -7.57
N SER A 66 5.55 -18.75 -7.64
CA SER A 66 4.59 -17.64 -7.75
C SER A 66 3.85 -17.66 -9.08
N ILE A 67 4.55 -17.87 -10.20
CA ILE A 67 3.95 -17.97 -11.54
C ILE A 67 2.95 -19.14 -11.59
N GLU A 68 3.33 -20.30 -11.06
CA GLU A 68 2.47 -21.48 -11.02
C GLU A 68 1.22 -21.22 -10.16
N TYR A 69 1.41 -20.65 -8.97
CA TYR A 69 0.32 -20.30 -8.05
C TYR A 69 -0.71 -19.37 -8.73
N PHE A 70 -0.26 -18.28 -9.36
CA PHE A 70 -1.17 -17.35 -10.02
C PHE A 70 -1.80 -17.96 -11.28
N SER A 71 -1.09 -18.78 -12.04
CA SER A 71 -1.67 -19.54 -13.16
C SER A 71 -2.83 -20.43 -12.69
N ASN A 72 -2.64 -21.13 -11.57
CA ASN A 72 -3.64 -21.98 -10.97
C ASN A 72 -4.86 -21.21 -10.46
N ILE A 73 -4.67 -20.04 -9.84
CA ILE A 73 -5.77 -19.16 -9.44
C ILE A 73 -6.57 -18.71 -10.66
N ASN A 74 -5.91 -18.26 -11.73
CA ASN A 74 -6.61 -17.83 -12.93
C ASN A 74 -7.42 -18.96 -13.57
N ARG A 75 -6.89 -20.19 -13.57
CA ARG A 75 -7.63 -21.38 -13.99
C ARG A 75 -8.86 -21.63 -13.10
N LEU A 76 -8.77 -21.39 -11.80
CA LEU A 76 -9.87 -21.55 -10.87
C LEU A 76 -10.97 -20.49 -11.11
N LEU A 77 -10.60 -19.21 -11.24
CA LEU A 77 -11.53 -18.12 -11.51
C LEU A 77 -12.25 -18.26 -12.85
N THR A 78 -11.57 -18.80 -13.86
CA THR A 78 -12.10 -18.97 -15.22
C THR A 78 -13.02 -20.18 -15.37
N LYS A 79 -12.66 -21.33 -14.77
CA LYS A 79 -13.23 -22.63 -15.14
C LYS A 79 -14.08 -23.30 -14.06
N THR A 80 -14.23 -22.71 -12.88
CA THR A 80 -14.97 -23.33 -11.77
C THR A 80 -16.14 -22.48 -11.34
N TRP A 81 -17.26 -23.12 -10.98
CA TRP A 81 -18.43 -22.45 -10.40
C TRP A 81 -18.07 -21.73 -9.09
N LEU A 82 -17.13 -22.27 -8.32
CA LEU A 82 -16.59 -21.64 -7.10
C LEU A 82 -15.92 -20.29 -7.40
N GLY A 83 -15.17 -20.20 -8.49
CA GLY A 83 -14.56 -18.95 -8.94
C GLY A 83 -15.61 -17.89 -9.27
N TRP A 84 -16.66 -18.27 -9.99
CA TRP A 84 -17.79 -17.37 -10.30
C TRP A 84 -18.59 -16.98 -9.07
N PHE A 85 -18.83 -17.91 -8.15
CA PHE A 85 -19.48 -17.63 -6.87
C PHE A 85 -18.68 -16.61 -6.06
N PHE A 86 -17.36 -16.76 -5.99
CA PHE A 86 -16.46 -15.81 -5.32
C PHE A 86 -16.52 -14.41 -5.95
N ILE A 87 -16.46 -14.32 -7.28
CA ILE A 87 -16.58 -13.05 -8.01
C ILE A 87 -17.96 -12.42 -7.76
N GLY A 88 -19.03 -13.21 -7.82
CA GLY A 88 -20.40 -12.76 -7.57
C GLY A 88 -20.59 -12.22 -6.15
N LEU A 89 -20.03 -12.91 -5.15
CA LEU A 89 -20.05 -12.45 -3.75
C LEU A 89 -19.37 -11.08 -3.60
N ILE A 90 -18.17 -10.92 -4.16
CA ILE A 90 -17.45 -9.65 -4.14
C ILE A 90 -18.26 -8.56 -4.85
N PHE A 91 -18.82 -8.88 -6.02
CA PHE A 91 -19.63 -7.93 -6.79
C PHE A 91 -20.84 -7.43 -6.00
N ILE A 92 -21.55 -8.33 -5.32
CA ILE A 92 -22.71 -7.98 -4.49
C ILE A 92 -22.28 -7.05 -3.35
N VAL A 93 -21.23 -7.41 -2.61
CA VAL A 93 -20.73 -6.59 -1.49
C VAL A 93 -20.31 -5.20 -1.98
N VAL A 94 -19.54 -5.12 -3.06
CA VAL A 94 -19.08 -3.84 -3.61
C VAL A 94 -20.25 -2.99 -4.09
N SER A 95 -21.15 -3.56 -4.90
CA SER A 95 -22.29 -2.84 -5.45
C SER A 95 -23.21 -2.33 -4.35
N PHE A 96 -23.49 -3.16 -3.34
CA PHE A 96 -24.32 -2.77 -2.19
C PHE A 96 -23.76 -1.56 -1.43
N ASN A 97 -22.43 -1.43 -1.34
CA ASN A 97 -21.80 -0.30 -0.66
C ASN A 97 -21.58 0.92 -1.57
N VAL A 98 -21.45 0.73 -2.88
CA VAL A 98 -21.23 1.81 -3.86
C VAL A 98 -22.55 2.51 -4.22
N ILE A 99 -23.63 1.75 -4.44
CA ILE A 99 -24.92 2.29 -4.92
C ILE A 99 -25.42 3.46 -4.04
N PRO A 100 -25.43 3.37 -2.70
CA PRO A 100 -25.89 4.48 -1.86
C PRO A 100 -24.99 5.73 -1.93
N ARG A 101 -23.73 5.57 -2.34
CA ARG A 101 -22.78 6.70 -2.47
C ARG A 101 -22.90 7.43 -3.78
N ILE A 102 -23.41 6.79 -4.84
CA ILE A 102 -23.50 7.41 -6.17
C ILE A 102 -24.29 8.73 -6.12
N PRO A 103 -25.50 8.80 -5.53
CA PRO A 103 -26.24 10.06 -5.45
C PRO A 103 -25.49 11.16 -4.68
N LEU A 104 -24.79 10.79 -3.59
CA LEU A 104 -23.99 11.73 -2.78
C LEU A 104 -22.81 12.29 -3.59
N ILE A 105 -22.12 11.43 -4.33
CA ILE A 105 -21.04 11.85 -5.22
C ILE A 105 -21.60 12.79 -6.28
N LEU A 106 -22.73 12.41 -6.92
CA LEU A 106 -23.40 13.21 -7.94
C LEU A 106 -23.89 14.57 -7.44
N SER A 107 -24.25 14.69 -6.16
CA SER A 107 -24.60 15.96 -5.52
C SER A 107 -23.39 16.79 -5.09
N GLY A 108 -22.16 16.35 -5.40
CA GLY A 108 -20.93 17.09 -5.12
C GLY A 108 -20.36 16.89 -3.71
N VAL A 109 -20.80 15.88 -2.96
CA VAL A 109 -20.23 15.58 -1.63
C VAL A 109 -18.76 15.23 -1.77
N THR A 110 -17.94 15.87 -0.94
CA THR A 110 -16.48 15.71 -0.99
C THR A 110 -16.06 14.34 -0.49
N ARG A 111 -14.83 13.93 -0.84
CA ARG A 111 -14.25 12.68 -0.33
C ARG A 111 -14.16 12.68 1.19
N GLU A 112 -13.77 13.81 1.76
CA GLU A 112 -13.59 13.99 3.20
C GLU A 112 -14.92 13.76 3.92
N GLU A 113 -16.01 14.39 3.46
CA GLU A 113 -17.36 14.17 4.00
C GLU A 113 -17.80 12.70 3.86
N LEU A 114 -17.57 12.07 2.70
CA LEU A 114 -17.88 10.64 2.48
C LEU A 114 -17.13 9.69 3.42
N VAL A 115 -15.97 10.11 3.94
CA VAL A 115 -15.16 9.31 4.87
C VAL A 115 -15.52 9.59 6.32
N PHE A 116 -15.72 10.86 6.68
CA PHE A 116 -15.97 11.27 8.07
C PHE A 116 -17.43 11.10 8.49
N GLU A 117 -18.39 11.48 7.66
CA GLU A 117 -19.81 11.47 8.03
C GLU A 117 -20.46 10.12 7.73
N TYR A 118 -20.15 9.53 6.57
CA TYR A 118 -20.74 8.27 6.11
C TYR A 118 -19.89 7.04 6.45
N GLY A 119 -18.75 7.25 7.11
CA GLY A 119 -17.81 6.21 7.52
C GLY A 119 -17.23 5.39 6.37
N ARG A 120 -16.53 4.30 6.68
CA ARG A 120 -16.17 3.27 5.70
C ARG A 120 -16.68 1.92 6.21
N SER A 121 -17.36 1.20 5.34
CA SER A 121 -17.85 -0.15 5.65
C SER A 121 -16.67 -1.09 5.85
N ARG A 122 -16.66 -1.86 6.96
CA ARG A 122 -15.63 -2.87 7.22
C ARG A 122 -15.57 -3.92 6.11
N ALA A 123 -16.72 -4.26 5.52
CA ALA A 123 -16.79 -5.16 4.37
C ALA A 123 -16.06 -4.58 3.16
N MET A 124 -16.19 -3.27 2.90
CA MET A 124 -15.45 -2.61 1.82
C MET A 124 -13.96 -2.53 2.11
N MET A 125 -13.54 -2.26 3.34
CA MET A 125 -12.12 -2.29 3.70
C MET A 125 -11.48 -3.65 3.36
N PHE A 126 -12.21 -4.73 3.64
CA PHE A 126 -11.79 -6.10 3.33
C PHE A 126 -11.77 -6.39 1.82
N CYS A 127 -12.85 -6.04 1.12
CA CYS A 127 -12.98 -6.28 -0.31
C CYS A 127 -12.00 -5.46 -1.16
N THR A 128 -11.68 -4.21 -0.77
CA THR A 128 -10.73 -3.37 -1.51
C THR A 128 -9.37 -4.02 -1.63
N ALA A 129 -8.84 -4.60 -0.55
CA ALA A 129 -7.55 -5.30 -0.58
C ALA A 129 -7.57 -6.49 -1.55
N ILE A 130 -8.63 -7.30 -1.47
CA ILE A 130 -8.82 -8.46 -2.35
C ILE A 130 -8.91 -8.02 -3.81
N ILE A 131 -9.77 -7.04 -4.12
CA ILE A 131 -9.98 -6.56 -5.48
C ILE A 131 -8.68 -6.00 -6.04
N LEU A 132 -7.95 -5.20 -5.28
CA LEU A 132 -6.68 -4.62 -5.73
C LEU A 132 -5.67 -5.69 -6.14
N PHE A 133 -5.44 -6.70 -5.29
CA PHE A 133 -4.49 -7.78 -5.55
C PHE A 133 -4.96 -8.72 -6.66
N MET A 134 -6.26 -9.03 -6.70
CA MET A 134 -6.82 -9.87 -7.74
C MET A 134 -6.79 -9.19 -9.09
N THR A 135 -7.07 -7.88 -9.16
CA THR A 135 -6.95 -7.09 -10.39
C THR A 135 -5.51 -7.08 -10.89
N ALA A 136 -4.52 -6.81 -10.04
CA ALA A 136 -3.11 -6.88 -10.43
C ALA A 136 -2.72 -8.28 -10.95
N SER A 137 -3.11 -9.34 -10.23
CA SER A 137 -2.83 -10.73 -10.62
C SER A 137 -3.48 -11.10 -11.96
N VAL A 138 -4.76 -10.75 -12.15
CA VAL A 138 -5.52 -11.09 -13.36
C VAL A 138 -5.02 -10.31 -14.57
N LEU A 139 -4.74 -9.01 -14.43
CA LEU A 139 -4.24 -8.18 -15.53
C LEU A 139 -2.88 -8.67 -16.03
N THR A 140 -2.00 -9.06 -15.10
CA THR A 140 -0.67 -9.58 -15.44
C THR A 140 -0.71 -11.02 -15.97
N SER A 141 -1.79 -11.78 -15.74
CA SER A 141 -1.93 -13.17 -16.17
C SER A 141 -2.41 -13.38 -17.62
N LYS A 142 -2.39 -14.64 -18.07
CA LYS A 142 -2.96 -15.10 -19.35
C LYS A 142 -4.49 -15.34 -19.26
N SER A 143 -5.21 -14.53 -18.50
CA SER A 143 -6.67 -14.60 -18.39
C SER A 143 -7.37 -14.00 -19.59
N SER A 144 -8.63 -14.41 -19.85
CA SER A 144 -9.45 -13.88 -20.93
C SER A 144 -9.74 -12.39 -20.73
N LEU A 145 -9.95 -11.66 -21.84
CA LEU A 145 -10.30 -10.24 -21.81
C LEU A 145 -11.54 -9.95 -20.97
N PHE A 146 -12.52 -10.85 -21.00
CA PHE A 146 -13.73 -10.74 -20.17
C PHE A 146 -13.40 -10.67 -18.68
N ILE A 147 -12.58 -11.60 -18.16
CA ILE A 147 -12.24 -11.64 -16.73
C ILE A 147 -11.37 -10.44 -16.33
N LYS A 148 -10.47 -10.01 -17.22
CA LYS A 148 -9.72 -8.75 -17.02
C LYS A 148 -10.69 -7.57 -16.90
N GLY A 149 -11.69 -7.49 -17.77
CA GLY A 149 -12.75 -6.47 -17.72
C GLY A 149 -13.55 -6.50 -16.42
N VAL A 150 -13.94 -7.68 -15.93
CA VAL A 150 -14.68 -7.84 -14.66
C VAL A 150 -13.88 -7.30 -13.48
N PHE A 151 -12.61 -7.70 -13.34
CA PHE A 151 -11.77 -7.22 -12.23
C PHE A 151 -11.42 -5.73 -12.34
N LEU A 152 -11.24 -5.22 -13.57
CA LEU A 152 -11.06 -3.78 -13.78
C LEU A 152 -12.32 -3.01 -13.39
N TYR A 153 -13.51 -3.52 -13.74
CA TYR A 153 -14.79 -2.91 -13.35
C TYR A 153 -14.97 -2.90 -11.83
N LEU A 154 -14.72 -4.02 -11.14
CA LEU A 154 -14.75 -4.09 -9.68
C LEU A 154 -13.75 -3.11 -9.05
N PHE A 155 -12.56 -2.98 -9.62
CA PHE A 155 -11.58 -2.01 -9.17
C PHE A 155 -12.07 -0.56 -9.36
N LEU A 156 -12.66 -0.22 -10.50
CA LEU A 156 -13.25 1.10 -10.73
C LEU A 156 -14.37 1.40 -9.73
N LEU A 157 -15.22 0.42 -9.39
CA LEU A 157 -16.21 0.57 -8.34
C LEU A 157 -15.58 0.87 -6.96
N THR A 158 -14.46 0.23 -6.62
CA THR A 158 -13.74 0.54 -5.37
C THR A 158 -13.15 1.96 -5.37
N VAL A 159 -12.63 2.42 -6.51
CA VAL A 159 -12.14 3.80 -6.69
C VAL A 159 -13.27 4.80 -6.56
N LEU A 160 -14.44 4.52 -7.15
CA LEU A 160 -15.63 5.36 -7.01
C LEU A 160 -16.11 5.42 -5.55
N TYR A 161 -16.11 4.29 -4.84
CA TYR A 161 -16.48 4.23 -3.42
C TYR A 161 -15.57 5.09 -2.54
N SER A 162 -14.26 5.03 -2.78
CA SER A 162 -13.24 5.67 -1.93
C SER A 162 -12.85 7.08 -2.38
N LEU A 163 -13.18 7.43 -3.64
CA LEU A 163 -12.66 8.57 -4.40
C LEU A 163 -11.14 8.76 -4.22
N SER A 164 -10.40 7.65 -4.10
CA SER A 164 -9.03 7.66 -3.60
C SER A 164 -7.98 7.44 -4.70
N ARG A 165 -7.18 8.48 -4.96
CA ARG A 165 -6.01 8.43 -5.84
C ARG A 165 -4.93 7.44 -5.34
N SER A 166 -4.92 7.12 -4.05
CA SER A 166 -3.97 6.15 -3.47
C SER A 166 -4.20 4.72 -3.96
N ASP A 167 -5.45 4.34 -4.20
CA ASP A 167 -5.82 2.95 -4.57
C ASP A 167 -5.33 2.66 -5.98
N ILE A 168 -5.48 3.67 -6.84
CA ILE A 168 -4.92 3.74 -8.17
C ILE A 168 -3.40 3.59 -8.18
N LEU A 169 -2.71 4.42 -7.39
CA LEU A 169 -1.25 4.34 -7.28
C LEU A 169 -0.80 2.97 -6.77
N SER A 170 -1.54 2.41 -5.83
CA SER A 170 -1.27 1.08 -5.27
C SER A 170 -1.45 -0.02 -6.33
N LEU A 171 -2.44 0.10 -7.22
CA LEU A 171 -2.59 -0.83 -8.35
C LEU A 171 -1.39 -0.76 -9.28
N ILE A 172 -0.91 0.44 -9.62
CA ILE A 172 0.28 0.62 -10.48
C ILE A 172 1.50 -0.06 -9.86
N TYR A 173 1.77 0.20 -8.57
CA TYR A 173 2.89 -0.43 -7.86
C TYR A 173 2.74 -1.95 -7.79
N LEU A 174 1.54 -2.47 -7.55
CA LEU A 174 1.31 -3.91 -7.56
C LEU A 174 1.49 -4.49 -8.96
N LEU A 175 1.04 -3.83 -10.03
CA LEU A 175 1.32 -4.27 -11.39
C LEU A 175 2.83 -4.39 -11.64
N LEU A 176 3.64 -3.42 -11.20
CA LEU A 176 5.11 -3.52 -11.29
C LEU A 176 5.65 -4.75 -10.54
N ILE A 177 5.16 -5.02 -9.33
CA ILE A 177 5.55 -6.19 -8.55
C ILE A 177 5.14 -7.49 -9.26
N PHE A 178 3.89 -7.61 -9.72
CA PHE A 178 3.41 -8.82 -10.39
C PHE A 178 4.10 -9.05 -11.75
N TYR A 179 4.38 -8.00 -12.51
CA TYR A 179 5.14 -8.12 -13.76
C TYR A 179 6.61 -8.47 -13.52
N SER A 180 7.20 -8.11 -12.38
CA SER A 180 8.55 -8.56 -12.00
C SER A 180 8.64 -10.08 -11.80
N LEU A 181 7.52 -10.79 -11.63
CA LEU A 181 7.53 -12.26 -11.64
C LEU A 181 7.76 -12.82 -13.05
N LYS A 182 7.59 -12.01 -14.10
CA LYS A 182 7.70 -12.40 -15.50
C LYS A 182 8.88 -11.70 -16.15
N LYS A 183 9.30 -12.22 -17.31
CA LYS A 183 10.20 -11.45 -18.18
C LYS A 183 9.40 -10.28 -18.76
N ILE A 184 9.74 -9.07 -18.35
CA ILE A 184 9.16 -7.84 -18.89
C ILE A 184 9.76 -7.61 -20.27
N ASP A 185 8.93 -7.71 -21.31
CA ASP A 185 9.25 -7.35 -22.68
C ASP A 185 8.77 -5.92 -22.99
N LEU A 186 9.21 -5.37 -24.14
CA LEU A 186 8.83 -4.02 -24.56
C LEU A 186 7.30 -3.86 -24.68
N LYS A 187 6.60 -4.89 -25.15
CA LYS A 187 5.13 -4.89 -25.26
C LYS A 187 4.46 -4.72 -23.89
N THR A 188 4.98 -5.40 -22.87
CA THR A 188 4.52 -5.24 -21.49
C THR A 188 4.73 -3.82 -20.98
N ILE A 189 5.88 -3.21 -21.29
CA ILE A 189 6.17 -1.82 -20.91
C ILE A 189 5.17 -0.88 -21.58
N VAL A 190 4.92 -1.01 -22.89
CA VAL A 190 3.94 -0.20 -23.62
C VAL A 190 2.54 -0.37 -23.03
N TYR A 191 2.14 -1.60 -22.71
CA TYR A 191 0.84 -1.87 -22.09
C TYR A 191 0.70 -1.24 -20.69
N LEU A 192 1.74 -1.34 -19.87
CA LEU A 192 1.78 -0.68 -18.56
C LEU A 192 1.70 0.84 -18.67
N THR A 193 2.41 1.43 -19.63
CA THR A 193 2.34 2.86 -19.91
C THR A 193 0.94 3.27 -20.34
N LEU A 194 0.27 2.47 -21.19
CA LEU A 194 -1.09 2.76 -21.62
C LEU A 194 -2.09 2.68 -20.45
N ILE A 195 -1.99 1.65 -19.61
CA ILE A 195 -2.79 1.58 -18.37
C ILE A 195 -2.54 2.81 -17.50
N LEU A 196 -1.26 3.19 -17.30
CA LEU A 196 -0.88 4.35 -16.51
C LEU A 196 -1.51 5.63 -17.06
N ILE A 197 -1.49 5.84 -18.37
CA ILE A 197 -2.12 7.00 -19.02
C ILE A 197 -3.62 7.01 -18.76
N VAL A 198 -4.33 5.90 -19.01
CA VAL A 198 -5.78 5.79 -18.76
C VAL A 198 -6.11 6.11 -17.30
N VAL A 199 -5.30 5.55 -16.40
CA VAL A 199 -5.42 5.75 -14.97
C VAL A 199 -5.19 7.21 -14.55
N VAL A 200 -4.17 7.87 -15.09
CA VAL A 200 -3.85 9.27 -14.82
C VAL A 200 -4.94 10.20 -15.34
N VAL A 201 -5.47 9.93 -16.54
CA VAL A 201 -6.61 10.67 -17.11
C VAL A 201 -7.84 10.50 -16.23
N PHE A 202 -8.17 9.27 -15.82
CA PHE A 202 -9.33 9.03 -14.95
C PHE A 202 -9.15 9.69 -13.56
N SER A 203 -7.94 9.64 -13.00
CA SER A 203 -7.62 10.32 -11.73
C SER A 203 -7.74 11.84 -11.85
N SER A 204 -7.32 12.40 -12.99
CA SER A 204 -7.43 13.83 -13.27
C SER A 204 -8.89 14.25 -13.45
N ALA A 205 -9.69 13.44 -14.13
CA ALA A 205 -11.14 13.65 -14.24
C ALA A 205 -11.82 13.64 -12.86
N ILE A 206 -11.46 12.71 -11.97
CA ILE A 206 -11.93 12.73 -10.57
C ILE A 206 -11.51 14.02 -9.86
N THR A 207 -10.28 14.49 -10.09
CA THR A 207 -9.75 15.70 -9.44
C THR A 207 -10.49 16.96 -9.90
N ILE A 208 -10.81 17.06 -11.19
CA ILE A 208 -11.66 18.13 -11.75
C ILE A 208 -13.07 18.03 -11.16
N TYR A 209 -13.64 16.82 -11.11
CA TYR A 209 -14.96 16.59 -10.54
C TYR A 209 -15.05 17.00 -9.07
N GLN A 210 -13.97 16.82 -8.31
CA GLN A 210 -13.84 17.27 -6.91
C GLN A 210 -13.62 18.79 -6.77
N GLY A 211 -13.59 19.55 -7.87
CA GLY A 211 -13.31 20.98 -7.85
C GLY A 211 -11.86 21.34 -7.47
N ARG A 212 -10.93 20.37 -7.54
CA ARG A 212 -9.52 20.53 -7.12
C ARG A 212 -8.58 20.92 -8.27
N SER A 213 -9.07 20.89 -9.50
CA SER A 213 -8.34 21.27 -10.70
C SER A 213 -9.30 21.86 -11.73
N VAL A 214 -8.83 22.84 -12.49
CA VAL A 214 -9.64 23.53 -13.52
C VAL A 214 -9.60 22.76 -14.84
N ASP A 215 -8.51 22.03 -15.10
CA ASP A 215 -8.31 21.26 -16.33
C ASP A 215 -7.52 19.97 -16.07
N ILE A 216 -7.35 19.15 -17.12
CA ILE A 216 -6.64 17.86 -17.02
C ILE A 216 -5.15 18.07 -16.74
N VAL A 217 -4.53 19.11 -17.31
CA VAL A 217 -3.08 19.36 -17.17
C VAL A 217 -2.74 19.72 -15.72
N SER A 218 -3.50 20.65 -15.12
CA SER A 218 -3.44 20.97 -13.69
C SER A 218 -3.80 19.77 -12.82
N GLY A 219 -4.74 18.91 -13.24
CA GLY A 219 -5.02 17.63 -12.60
C GLY A 219 -3.79 16.71 -12.51
N ILE A 220 -3.07 16.55 -13.62
CA ILE A 220 -1.85 15.74 -13.70
C ILE A 220 -0.73 16.35 -12.84
N TYR A 221 -0.55 17.68 -12.92
CA TYR A 221 0.42 18.39 -12.11
C TYR A 221 0.13 18.21 -10.61
N ASN A 222 -1.11 18.47 -10.18
CA ASN A 222 -1.54 18.33 -8.79
C ASN A 222 -1.40 16.88 -8.27
N MET A 223 -1.61 15.88 -9.14
CA MET A 223 -1.39 14.48 -8.80
C MET A 223 0.09 14.16 -8.59
N SER A 224 0.96 14.67 -9.48
CA SER A 224 2.41 14.48 -9.42
C SER A 224 3.01 15.19 -8.22
N GLU A 225 2.63 16.44 -7.98
CA GLU A 225 3.00 17.19 -6.78
C GLU A 225 2.53 16.45 -5.53
N SER A 226 1.28 15.98 -5.48
CA SER A 226 0.76 15.22 -4.33
C SER A 226 1.61 13.98 -4.04
N LEU A 227 2.03 13.22 -5.06
CA LEU A 227 2.86 12.02 -4.90
C LEU A 227 4.15 12.33 -4.13
N PHE A 228 4.90 13.33 -4.58
CA PHE A 228 6.19 13.69 -3.99
C PHE A 228 6.00 14.44 -2.67
N LYS A 229 4.98 15.29 -2.56
CA LYS A 229 4.60 15.97 -1.32
C LYS A 229 4.31 14.98 -0.20
N TYR A 230 3.47 13.97 -0.42
CA TYR A 230 3.20 12.94 0.60
C TYR A 230 4.44 12.11 0.95
N SER A 231 5.34 11.88 0.00
CA SER A 231 6.60 11.18 0.25
C SER A 231 7.60 12.05 1.04
N THR A 232 7.48 13.36 0.92
CA THR A 232 8.28 14.34 1.67
C THR A 232 7.75 14.51 3.09
N PHE A 233 6.42 14.58 3.25
CA PHE A 233 5.76 14.64 4.57
C PHE A 233 6.21 13.53 5.49
N SER A 234 6.43 12.31 4.97
CA SER A 234 6.89 11.20 5.80
C SER A 234 8.28 11.41 6.39
N MET A 235 9.16 12.16 5.71
CA MET A 235 10.48 12.50 6.25
C MET A 235 10.36 13.47 7.44
N TYR A 236 9.56 14.53 7.32
CA TYR A 236 9.30 15.44 8.44
C TYR A 236 8.58 14.75 9.61
N LEU A 237 7.59 13.91 9.31
CA LEU A 237 6.90 13.12 10.33
C LEU A 237 7.81 12.07 10.98
N SER A 238 8.91 11.67 10.34
CA SER A 238 9.88 10.77 10.97
C SER A 238 10.65 11.44 12.10
N GLU A 239 10.96 12.74 11.97
CA GLU A 239 11.59 13.53 13.05
C GLU A 239 10.64 13.63 14.24
N LYS A 240 9.35 13.87 13.98
CA LYS A 240 8.31 13.86 15.00
C LYS A 240 8.20 12.52 15.72
N VAL A 241 8.26 11.39 15.00
CA VAL A 241 8.24 10.06 15.65
C VAL A 241 9.43 9.86 16.57
N ILE A 242 10.61 10.32 16.16
CA ILE A 242 11.84 10.20 16.96
C ILE A 242 11.77 11.13 18.18
N SER A 243 11.26 12.36 18.02
CA SER A 243 11.15 13.33 19.12
C SER A 243 10.06 13.00 20.13
N ASP A 244 8.92 12.50 19.66
CA ASP A 244 7.74 12.24 20.50
C ASP A 244 7.87 10.94 21.33
N TYR A 245 8.92 10.15 21.11
CA TYR A 245 9.15 8.94 21.87
C TYR A 245 9.61 9.25 23.30
N SER A 246 8.73 8.97 24.27
CA SER A 246 8.92 9.25 25.69
C SER A 246 9.62 8.14 26.48
N GLY A 247 10.11 7.08 25.82
CA GLY A 247 10.70 5.92 26.52
C GLY A 247 9.67 4.97 27.13
N ASP A 248 8.40 5.09 26.79
CA ASP A 248 7.34 4.23 27.34
C ASP A 248 7.60 2.77 26.95
N PHE A 249 7.69 1.90 27.97
CA PHE A 249 7.87 0.46 27.79
C PHE A 249 6.74 -0.16 26.95
N GLU A 250 5.53 0.38 27.06
CA GLU A 250 4.33 -0.07 26.34
C GLU A 250 4.49 0.04 24.82
N LYS A 251 5.37 0.94 24.34
CA LYS A 251 5.60 1.18 22.91
C LYS A 251 6.69 0.31 22.30
N ILE A 252 7.43 -0.48 23.08
CA ILE A 252 8.56 -1.31 22.59
C ILE A 252 8.16 -2.26 21.45
N PHE A 253 6.92 -2.77 21.47
CA PHE A 253 6.42 -3.68 20.45
C PHE A 253 5.81 -2.98 19.23
N PHE A 254 5.59 -1.66 19.30
CA PHE A 254 4.97 -0.89 18.24
C PHE A 254 5.71 -0.98 16.89
N PRO A 255 7.05 -0.91 16.80
CA PRO A 255 7.74 -1.01 15.51
C PRO A 255 7.50 -2.34 14.80
N PHE A 256 7.19 -3.40 15.55
CA PHE A 256 7.00 -4.75 15.00
C PHE A 256 5.55 -5.00 14.59
N PHE A 257 4.59 -4.61 15.44
CA PHE A 257 3.18 -5.00 15.33
C PHE A 257 2.21 -3.81 15.20
N GLY A 258 2.68 -2.58 15.41
CA GLY A 258 1.93 -1.33 15.30
C GLY A 258 0.64 -1.35 16.11
N PHE A 259 -0.47 -1.03 15.45
CA PHE A 259 -1.82 -1.05 16.00
C PHE A 259 -2.16 -2.33 16.79
N LEU A 260 -1.66 -3.49 16.37
CA LEU A 260 -1.98 -4.76 17.04
C LEU A 260 -1.41 -4.82 18.45
N SER A 261 -0.17 -4.37 18.67
CA SER A 261 0.44 -4.39 20.00
C SER A 261 -0.28 -3.42 20.94
N GLU A 262 -0.57 -2.20 20.48
CA GLU A 262 -1.30 -1.24 21.31
C GLU A 262 -2.72 -1.69 21.57
N ARG A 263 -3.42 -2.24 20.57
CA ARG A 263 -4.78 -2.74 20.79
C ARG A 263 -4.79 -3.86 21.82
N PHE A 264 -3.81 -4.77 21.76
CA PHE A 264 -3.67 -5.83 22.75
C PHE A 264 -3.38 -5.27 24.15
N LEU A 265 -2.41 -4.35 24.29
CA LEU A 265 -2.09 -3.74 25.57
C LEU A 265 -3.24 -2.91 26.15
N SER A 266 -4.02 -2.22 25.30
CA SER A 266 -5.18 -1.42 25.71
C SER A 266 -6.31 -2.23 26.36
N VAL A 267 -6.30 -3.56 26.22
CA VAL A 267 -7.23 -4.45 26.93
C VAL A 267 -6.83 -4.62 28.40
N PHE A 268 -5.54 -4.52 28.71
CA PHE A 268 -4.99 -4.78 30.04
C PHE A 268 -4.60 -3.50 30.80
N ALA A 269 -4.27 -2.43 30.09
CA ALA A 269 -3.83 -1.15 30.67
C ALA A 269 -4.40 0.04 29.88
N ASN A 270 -4.55 1.18 30.55
CA ASN A 270 -4.78 2.46 29.88
C ASN A 270 -3.43 2.95 29.34
N LEU A 271 -3.32 3.07 28.02
CA LEU A 271 -2.10 3.52 27.37
C LEU A 271 -2.00 5.04 27.41
N ASP A 272 -0.84 5.56 27.83
CA ASP A 272 -0.53 6.98 27.74
C ASP A 272 -0.14 7.34 26.30
N ASN A 273 -0.90 8.27 25.69
CA ASN A 273 -0.69 8.72 24.30
C ASN A 273 -0.59 7.56 23.30
N PRO A 274 -1.65 6.76 23.09
CA PRO A 274 -1.63 5.67 22.12
C PRO A 274 -1.42 6.24 20.71
N VAL A 275 -0.73 5.51 19.83
CA VAL A 275 -0.50 5.94 18.45
C VAL A 275 -1.63 5.47 17.53
N GLY A 276 -1.90 4.17 17.51
CA GLY A 276 -2.77 3.48 16.55
C GLY A 276 -4.24 3.36 16.97
N VAL A 277 -4.54 3.44 18.28
CA VAL A 277 -5.88 3.16 18.82
C VAL A 277 -6.90 4.20 18.33
N GLN A 278 -8.15 3.79 18.10
CA GLN A 278 -9.23 4.70 17.70
C GLN A 278 -9.32 5.87 18.69
N ASN A 279 -9.40 7.09 18.13
CA ASN A 279 -9.40 8.38 18.84
C ASN A 279 -8.05 8.82 19.43
N SER A 280 -6.95 8.18 19.03
CA SER A 280 -5.62 8.76 19.25
C SER A 280 -5.49 10.09 18.50
N SER A 281 -5.15 11.14 19.24
CA SER A 281 -4.73 12.44 18.69
C SER A 281 -3.55 12.31 17.72
N TYR A 282 -2.68 11.32 17.92
CA TYR A 282 -1.47 11.11 17.12
C TYR A 282 -1.77 10.84 15.64
N ILE A 283 -2.86 10.12 15.36
CA ILE A 283 -3.29 9.78 13.99
C ILE A 283 -4.45 10.68 13.53
N SER A 284 -5.32 11.15 14.43
CA SER A 284 -6.44 12.01 14.04
C SER A 284 -5.99 13.41 13.68
N ASP A 285 -5.01 13.96 14.40
CA ASP A 285 -4.68 15.37 14.31
C ASP A 285 -3.71 15.62 13.15
N PHE A 286 -3.99 16.68 12.41
CA PHE A 286 -3.12 17.12 11.33
C PHE A 286 -1.93 17.90 11.91
N VAL A 287 -0.73 17.40 11.64
CA VAL A 287 0.51 18.08 12.02
C VAL A 287 0.84 19.12 10.95
N PRO A 288 0.95 20.42 11.31
CA PRO A 288 1.36 21.44 10.35
C PRO A 288 2.86 21.33 10.10
N LEU A 289 3.26 21.13 8.85
CA LEU A 289 4.65 20.96 8.43
C LEU A 289 5.19 22.20 7.70
N GLY A 290 4.33 23.10 7.25
CA GLY A 290 4.74 24.34 6.60
C GLY A 290 3.74 25.47 6.77
N TYR A 291 4.09 26.64 6.23
CA TYR A 291 3.38 27.91 6.46
C TYR A 291 1.94 27.97 5.94
N SER A 292 1.49 26.96 5.18
CA SER A 292 0.13 26.87 4.68
C SER A 292 -0.60 25.66 5.24
N ASN A 293 -1.91 25.77 5.41
CA ASN A 293 -2.77 24.65 5.78
C ASN A 293 -2.75 23.50 4.74
N MET A 294 -2.19 23.74 3.55
CA MET A 294 -1.98 22.73 2.50
C MET A 294 -0.77 21.82 2.77
N LEU A 295 0.07 22.17 3.73
CA LEU A 295 1.24 21.43 4.21
C LEU A 295 0.99 20.83 5.58
N SER A 296 -0.20 20.30 5.80
CA SER A 296 -0.53 19.55 7.01
C SER A 296 -0.72 18.08 6.67
N ALA A 297 -0.21 17.19 7.52
CA ALA A 297 -0.23 15.77 7.29
C ALA A 297 -0.66 14.99 8.53
N ASN A 298 -1.39 13.91 8.31
CA ASN A 298 -1.70 12.90 9.29
C ASN A 298 -1.49 11.51 8.67
N VAL A 299 -1.25 10.48 9.49
CA VAL A 299 -1.25 9.07 9.05
C VAL A 299 -0.10 8.67 8.07
N VAL A 300 0.85 9.56 7.77
CA VAL A 300 2.00 9.30 6.86
C VAL A 300 3.29 9.11 7.66
N TYR A 301 3.22 8.36 8.77
CA TYR A 301 4.37 8.03 9.61
C TYR A 301 5.11 6.83 9.04
N PRO A 302 6.36 6.97 8.53
CA PRO A 302 7.08 5.86 7.93
C PRO A 302 7.44 4.80 8.97
N TRP A 303 7.85 3.63 8.50
CA TRP A 303 8.07 2.46 9.37
C TRP A 303 9.40 2.51 10.13
N TRP A 304 10.47 2.95 9.49
CA TRP A 304 11.81 2.96 10.08
C TRP A 304 12.00 3.83 11.34
N PRO A 305 11.41 5.02 11.49
CA PRO A 305 11.71 5.87 12.65
C PRO A 305 11.22 5.25 13.95
N TRP A 306 10.20 4.38 13.92
CA TRP A 306 9.75 3.67 15.11
C TRP A 306 10.84 2.76 15.67
N PHE A 307 11.63 2.11 14.81
CA PHE A 307 12.77 1.32 15.28
C PHE A 307 13.89 2.21 15.81
N VAL A 308 14.14 3.35 15.15
CA VAL A 308 15.19 4.28 15.57
C VAL A 308 14.86 4.95 16.90
N ALA A 309 13.61 5.36 17.09
CA ALA A 309 13.13 5.96 18.31
C ALA A 309 13.34 5.04 19.52
N ILE A 310 13.10 3.73 19.35
CA ILE A 310 13.18 2.76 20.45
C ILE A 310 14.58 2.20 20.66
N PHE A 311 15.31 1.90 19.58
CA PHE A 311 16.59 1.17 19.65
C PHE A 311 17.79 2.02 19.19
N GLY A 312 17.60 3.34 19.04
CA GLY A 312 18.59 4.23 18.44
C GLY A 312 18.94 3.83 17.00
N TYR A 313 20.10 4.25 16.50
CA TYR A 313 20.54 3.92 15.13
C TYR A 313 20.61 2.42 14.84
N SER A 314 20.84 1.59 15.87
CA SER A 314 20.82 0.12 15.74
C SER A 314 19.46 -0.43 15.33
N GLY A 315 18.38 0.34 15.56
CA GLY A 315 17.02 0.01 15.16
C GLY A 315 16.85 -0.26 13.67
N LEU A 316 17.60 0.43 12.80
CA LEU A 316 17.56 0.17 11.36
C LEU A 316 18.05 -1.25 11.04
N PHE A 317 19.08 -1.72 11.72
CA PHE A 317 19.58 -3.10 11.57
C PHE A 317 18.59 -4.13 12.13
N ILE A 318 17.95 -3.83 13.27
CA ILE A 318 16.87 -4.68 13.82
C ILE A 318 15.71 -4.80 12.82
N LYS A 319 15.28 -3.68 12.23
CA LYS A 319 14.24 -3.65 11.20
C LYS A 319 14.62 -4.46 9.98
N PHE A 320 15.86 -4.35 9.52
CA PHE A 320 16.40 -5.14 8.40
C PHE A 320 16.28 -6.65 8.68
N LEU A 321 16.72 -7.11 9.85
CA LEU A 321 16.61 -8.51 10.26
C LEU A 321 15.15 -8.94 10.37
N TYR A 322 14.30 -8.13 11.01
CA TYR A 322 12.88 -8.40 11.17
C TYR A 322 12.17 -8.53 9.82
N SER A 323 12.40 -7.59 8.90
CA SER A 323 11.78 -7.58 7.57
C SER A 323 12.21 -8.79 6.74
N THR A 324 13.49 -9.17 6.81
CA THR A 324 14.03 -10.36 6.15
C THR A 324 13.42 -11.64 6.71
N ALA A 325 13.33 -11.75 8.03
CA ALA A 325 12.73 -12.89 8.71
C ALA A 325 11.24 -13.01 8.38
N LEU A 326 10.49 -11.92 8.50
CA LEU A 326 9.05 -11.88 8.21
C LEU A 326 8.74 -12.29 6.77
N LEU A 327 9.46 -11.73 5.79
CA LEU A 327 9.29 -12.09 4.38
C LEU A 327 9.60 -13.57 4.12
N THR A 328 10.66 -14.10 4.74
CA THR A 328 11.04 -15.51 4.62
C THR A 328 10.00 -16.44 5.27
N ILE A 329 9.49 -16.08 6.45
CA ILE A 329 8.45 -16.85 7.16
C ILE A 329 7.17 -16.91 6.31
N ILE A 330 6.70 -15.77 5.81
CA ILE A 330 5.48 -15.70 4.98
C ILE A 330 5.63 -16.57 3.72
N TYR A 331 6.78 -16.51 3.06
CA TYR A 331 7.06 -17.35 1.90
C TYR A 331 7.09 -18.85 2.25
N ARG A 332 7.74 -19.24 3.35
CA ARG A 332 7.79 -20.64 3.83
C ARG A 332 6.41 -21.18 4.19
N LEU A 333 5.52 -20.34 4.70
CA LEU A 333 4.12 -20.67 4.94
C LEU A 333 3.29 -20.83 3.65
N ARG A 334 3.89 -20.58 2.49
CA ARG A 334 3.27 -20.58 1.15
C ARG A 334 2.13 -19.57 1.01
N LEU A 335 2.26 -18.41 1.66
CA LEU A 335 1.32 -17.29 1.53
C LEU A 335 1.80 -16.36 0.42
N ILE A 336 1.53 -16.73 -0.84
CA ILE A 336 2.14 -16.08 -2.01
C ILE A 336 1.59 -14.67 -2.24
N PHE A 337 0.29 -14.42 -2.09
CA PHE A 337 -0.25 -13.06 -2.16
C PHE A 337 0.32 -12.17 -1.05
N THR A 338 0.42 -12.70 0.17
CA THR A 338 0.99 -12.02 1.32
C THR A 338 2.48 -11.72 1.11
N THR A 339 3.20 -12.62 0.43
CA THR A 339 4.60 -12.37 0.02
C THR A 339 4.68 -11.21 -0.98
N GLN A 340 3.81 -11.17 -2.01
CA GLN A 340 3.74 -10.03 -2.94
C GLN A 340 3.38 -8.73 -2.21
N TYR A 341 2.46 -8.79 -1.25
CA TYR A 341 2.09 -7.64 -0.43
C TYR A 341 3.28 -7.12 0.38
N MET A 342 4.04 -7.99 1.04
CA MET A 342 5.22 -7.57 1.79
C MET A 342 6.30 -6.97 0.90
N LEU A 343 6.53 -7.50 -0.31
CA LEU A 343 7.43 -6.87 -1.28
C LEU A 343 6.93 -5.49 -1.72
N TYR A 344 5.64 -5.36 -1.99
CA TYR A 344 5.00 -4.07 -2.28
C TYR A 344 5.18 -3.08 -1.11
N VAL A 345 4.98 -3.54 0.12
CA VAL A 345 5.15 -2.72 1.32
C VAL A 345 6.59 -2.25 1.47
N LEU A 346 7.56 -3.16 1.37
CA LEU A 346 8.97 -2.86 1.50
C LEU A 346 9.45 -1.91 0.41
N ILE A 347 9.03 -2.09 -0.84
CA ILE A 347 9.51 -1.26 -1.95
C ILE A 347 8.84 0.13 -1.96
N PHE A 348 7.55 0.23 -1.65
CA PHE A 348 6.77 1.45 -1.94
C PHE A 348 6.02 2.06 -0.75
N VAL A 349 5.68 1.31 0.30
CA VAL A 349 4.78 1.80 1.35
C VAL A 349 5.52 2.22 2.60
N GLN A 350 6.48 1.43 3.06
CA GLN A 350 7.09 1.63 4.37
C GLN A 350 7.78 2.99 4.56
N PHE A 351 8.21 3.62 3.46
CA PHE A 351 8.83 4.94 3.46
C PHE A 351 7.82 6.07 3.64
N ARG A 352 6.53 5.74 3.61
CA ARG A 352 5.40 6.66 3.78
C ARG A 352 4.53 6.28 4.97
N LYS A 353 4.34 4.99 5.24
CA LYS A 353 3.42 4.54 6.29
C LYS A 353 3.89 3.25 6.95
N HIS A 354 3.77 3.15 8.27
CA HIS A 354 3.88 1.90 9.01
C HIS A 354 2.84 0.88 8.50
N PRO A 355 3.23 -0.36 8.16
CA PRO A 355 2.33 -1.35 7.54
C PRO A 355 1.13 -1.72 8.42
N PHE A 356 1.26 -1.53 9.73
CA PHE A 356 0.21 -1.76 10.73
C PHE A 356 -0.14 -0.50 11.52
N LEU A 357 -0.06 0.70 10.92
CA LEU A 357 -0.27 1.95 11.67
C LEU A 357 -1.67 2.04 12.31
N ASN A 358 -2.69 1.58 11.60
CA ASN A 358 -4.09 1.72 12.01
C ASN A 358 -4.92 0.49 11.61
N ASN A 359 -6.17 0.51 12.05
CA ASN A 359 -7.13 -0.57 11.82
C ASN A 359 -7.30 -0.92 10.32
N ASP A 360 -7.43 0.08 9.45
CA ASP A 360 -7.56 -0.11 7.99
C ASP A 360 -6.38 -0.91 7.41
N SER A 361 -5.16 -0.57 7.84
CA SER A 361 -3.94 -1.24 7.42
C SER A 361 -3.89 -2.70 7.89
N VAL A 362 -4.36 -2.99 9.10
CA VAL A 362 -4.44 -4.36 9.63
C VAL A 362 -5.50 -5.17 8.90
N TYR A 363 -6.70 -4.62 8.69
CA TYR A 363 -7.74 -5.29 7.88
C TYR A 363 -7.23 -5.59 6.49
N PHE A 364 -6.52 -4.65 5.86
CA PHE A 364 -5.92 -4.88 4.55
C PHE A 364 -4.99 -6.11 4.57
N PHE A 365 -4.05 -6.17 5.53
CA PHE A 365 -3.14 -7.30 5.66
C PHE A 365 -3.84 -8.64 5.92
N VAL A 366 -4.79 -8.66 6.86
CA VAL A 366 -5.60 -9.84 7.18
C VAL A 366 -6.39 -10.31 5.95
N SER A 367 -6.91 -9.39 5.14
CA SER A 367 -7.65 -9.72 3.91
C SER A 367 -6.78 -10.48 2.91
N ILE A 368 -5.51 -10.07 2.77
CA ILE A 368 -4.55 -10.74 1.89
C ILE A 368 -4.18 -12.13 2.42
N ILE A 369 -4.00 -12.28 3.74
CA ILE A 369 -3.78 -13.60 4.35
C ILE A 369 -4.99 -14.51 4.11
N MET A 370 -6.21 -14.01 4.33
CA MET A 370 -7.43 -14.79 4.08
C MET A 370 -7.56 -15.21 2.62
N LEU A 371 -7.15 -14.34 1.69
CA LEU A 371 -7.10 -14.66 0.26
C LEU A 371 -6.17 -15.85 -0.03
N ASP A 372 -4.96 -15.84 0.55
CA ASP A 372 -4.03 -16.97 0.43
C ASP A 372 -4.58 -18.27 1.04
N LEU A 373 -5.17 -18.21 2.24
CA LEU A 373 -5.74 -19.38 2.89
C LEU A 373 -6.90 -19.98 2.08
N LEU A 374 -7.76 -19.14 1.52
CA LEU A 374 -8.88 -19.53 0.67
C LEU A 374 -8.41 -20.25 -0.60
N PHE A 375 -7.49 -19.65 -1.36
CA PHE A 375 -6.98 -20.28 -2.58
C PHE A 375 -6.12 -21.51 -2.29
N ARG A 376 -5.31 -21.51 -1.22
CA ARG A 376 -4.53 -22.68 -0.83
C ARG A 376 -5.41 -23.91 -0.59
N ARG A 377 -6.54 -23.74 0.10
CA ARG A 377 -7.48 -24.84 0.38
C ARG A 377 -8.08 -25.39 -0.92
N TRP A 378 -8.43 -24.50 -1.86
CA TRP A 378 -9.02 -24.90 -3.13
C TRP A 378 -8.03 -25.56 -4.09
N LEU A 379 -6.76 -25.13 -4.07
CA LEU A 379 -5.71 -25.72 -4.90
C LEU A 379 -5.28 -27.11 -4.41
N ARG A 380 -5.32 -27.38 -3.09
CA ARG A 380 -5.03 -28.73 -2.55
C ARG A 380 -6.06 -29.77 -2.98
N LYS A 381 -7.36 -29.46 -2.87
CA LYS A 381 -8.48 -30.35 -3.23
C LYS A 381 -8.53 -30.84 -4.69
N LYS A 382 -7.67 -30.30 -5.56
CA LYS A 382 -7.62 -30.66 -6.98
C LYS A 382 -6.47 -31.62 -7.31
N ASN A 383 -5.50 -31.73 -6.41
CA ASN A 383 -4.35 -32.62 -6.56
C ASN A 383 -4.53 -33.94 -5.79
N ASP A 384 -5.55 -34.01 -4.94
CA ASP A 384 -6.13 -35.22 -4.36
C ASP A 384 -7.38 -35.57 -5.17
#